data_AF-A0AA96JKM1-F1
#
_entry.id   AF-A0AA96JKM1-F1
#
_cell.length_a   1.000
_cell.length_b   1.000
_cell.length_c   1.000
_cell.angle_alpha   90.00
_cell.angle_beta   90.00
_cell.angle_gamma   90.00
#
_symmetry.space_group_name_H-M   'P 1'
#
loop_
_entity.id
_entity.type
_entity.pdbx_description
1 polymer ?
#
loop_
_entity_poly.entity_id
_entity_poly.type
_entity_poly.pdbx_seq_one_letter_code
_entity_poly.pdbx_strand_id
1 'polypeptide(L)'
;MTSEQPTPAQPPEAAATRPPRGLVLAVAAVLAALLAVVATVLLWPEKEPAPLPPPPSPTTATPTPTPTPTPPPTPSRVVPYTFFPVGTCFDHPQQTRTVTKPEARPCEGEHDGEVVADLLLPDGLTETQLNKAVRDGCKESLAAAEARQGGGTFYTLPIGPPMAQYQQGWRDYTCSLTSGTRPGTPKLTGHLK
;
A
#
# COMPACT_ATOMS: atom_id res chain seq x y z
N MET A 1 -38.14 -62.06 -53.00
CA MET A 1 -37.30 -62.24 -51.79
C MET A 1 -36.82 -60.85 -51.38
N THR A 2 -37.41 -60.40 -50.29
CA THR A 2 -37.05 -59.36 -49.30
C THR A 2 -36.09 -58.22 -49.69
N SER A 3 -36.63 -57.00 -49.61
CA SER A 3 -35.93 -55.73 -49.42
C SER A 3 -35.30 -55.65 -48.03
N GLU A 4 -34.04 -55.23 -47.91
CA GLU A 4 -33.48 -54.73 -46.66
C GLU A 4 -32.94 -53.30 -46.86
N GLN A 5 -33.44 -52.40 -46.03
CA GLN A 5 -33.10 -50.99 -45.93
C GLN A 5 -32.06 -50.84 -44.81
N PRO A 6 -30.96 -50.08 -44.98
CA PRO A 6 -30.00 -49.88 -43.90
C PRO A 6 -30.55 -48.95 -42.82
N THR A 7 -30.49 -49.42 -41.58
CA THR A 7 -30.79 -48.70 -40.33
C THR A 7 -29.81 -47.54 -40.09
N PRO A 8 -30.25 -46.35 -39.64
CA PRO A 8 -29.34 -45.27 -39.24
C PRO A 8 -28.65 -45.59 -37.91
N ALA A 9 -27.34 -45.36 -37.84
CA ALA A 9 -26.53 -45.50 -36.64
C ALA A 9 -26.94 -44.50 -35.54
N GLN A 10 -27.15 -44.99 -34.32
CA GLN A 10 -27.35 -44.16 -33.13
C GLN A 10 -26.03 -43.46 -32.70
N PRO A 11 -26.10 -42.22 -32.19
CA PRO A 11 -24.95 -41.58 -31.55
C PRO A 11 -24.65 -42.20 -30.18
N PRO A 12 -23.38 -42.18 -29.73
CA PRO A 12 -22.99 -42.77 -28.46
C PRO A 12 -23.51 -41.95 -27.27
N GLU A 13 -24.05 -42.70 -26.31
CA GLU A 13 -24.56 -42.30 -25.00
C GLU A 13 -23.46 -41.61 -24.18
N ALA A 14 -23.77 -40.44 -23.63
CA ALA A 14 -22.87 -39.68 -22.77
C ALA A 14 -22.62 -40.43 -21.45
N ALA A 15 -21.46 -41.04 -21.32
CA ALA A 15 -21.00 -41.61 -20.06
C ALA A 15 -20.84 -40.48 -19.03
N ALA A 16 -21.72 -40.46 -18.02
CA ALA A 16 -21.59 -39.59 -16.86
C ALA A 16 -20.35 -39.99 -16.07
N THR A 17 -19.29 -39.20 -16.18
CA THR A 17 -18.02 -39.41 -15.47
C THR A 17 -18.23 -39.26 -13.97
N ARG A 18 -18.17 -40.38 -13.23
CA ARG A 18 -18.18 -40.39 -11.78
C ARG A 18 -16.91 -39.70 -11.26
N PRO A 19 -16.99 -38.71 -10.35
CA PRO A 19 -15.81 -38.01 -9.87
C PRO A 19 -14.89 -38.98 -9.09
N PRO A 20 -13.56 -38.88 -9.26
CA PRO A 20 -12.62 -39.74 -8.59
C PRO A 20 -12.67 -39.51 -7.08
N ARG A 21 -12.63 -40.60 -6.29
CA ARG A 21 -12.71 -40.58 -4.82
C ARG A 21 -11.70 -39.62 -4.16
N GLY A 22 -10.57 -39.34 -4.81
CA GLY A 22 -9.57 -38.37 -4.33
C GLY A 22 -10.05 -36.91 -4.33
N LEU A 23 -10.90 -36.52 -5.28
CA LEU A 23 -11.45 -35.16 -5.35
C LEU A 23 -12.51 -34.92 -4.28
N VAL A 24 -13.30 -35.95 -3.95
CA VAL A 24 -14.28 -35.89 -2.87
C VAL A 24 -13.59 -35.71 -1.50
N LEU A 25 -12.46 -36.39 -1.29
CA LEU A 25 -11.68 -36.25 -0.05
C LEU A 25 -11.00 -34.88 0.06
N ALA A 26 -10.48 -34.33 -1.04
CA ALA A 26 -9.87 -33.00 -1.05
C ALA A 26 -10.89 -31.89 -0.74
N VAL A 27 -12.10 -31.97 -1.34
CA VAL A 27 -13.18 -31.00 -1.09
C VAL A 27 -13.68 -31.09 0.36
N ALA A 28 -13.81 -32.31 0.91
CA ALA A 28 -14.19 -32.49 2.30
C ALA A 28 -13.15 -31.90 3.29
N ALA A 29 -11.86 -32.05 3.00
CA ALA A 29 -10.79 -31.50 3.82
C ALA A 29 -10.79 -29.95 3.82
N VAL A 30 -11.01 -29.34 2.65
CA VAL A 30 -11.11 -27.87 2.53
C VAL A 30 -12.33 -27.34 3.28
N LEU A 31 -13.49 -28.00 3.17
CA LEU A 31 -14.69 -27.62 3.92
C LEU A 31 -14.49 -27.74 5.44
N ALA A 32 -13.84 -28.81 5.91
CA ALA A 32 -13.54 -28.97 7.33
C ALA A 32 -12.58 -27.87 7.84
N ALA A 33 -11.57 -27.50 7.05
CA ALA A 33 -10.64 -26.43 7.40
C ALA A 33 -11.35 -25.06 7.47
N LEU A 34 -12.23 -24.75 6.51
CA LEU A 34 -13.01 -23.51 6.52
C LEU A 34 -13.95 -23.43 7.73
N LEU A 35 -14.61 -24.54 8.08
CA LEU A 35 -15.48 -24.59 9.27
C LEU A 35 -14.69 -24.40 10.57
N ALA A 36 -13.47 -24.95 10.66
CA ALA A 36 -12.61 -24.75 11.82
C ALA A 36 -12.19 -23.27 11.97
N VAL A 37 -11.85 -22.59 10.88
CA VAL A 37 -11.52 -21.15 10.89
C VAL A 37 -12.72 -20.32 11.34
N VAL A 38 -13.92 -20.59 10.82
CA VAL A 38 -15.14 -19.89 11.22
C VAL A 38 -15.45 -20.10 12.71
N ALA A 39 -15.29 -21.33 13.22
CA ALA A 39 -15.45 -21.61 14.64
C ALA A 39 -14.45 -20.81 15.50
N THR A 40 -13.18 -20.69 15.08
CA THR A 40 -12.19 -19.89 15.84
C THR A 40 -12.50 -18.40 15.87
N VAL A 41 -13.11 -17.85 14.82
CA VAL A 41 -13.52 -16.44 14.79
C VAL A 41 -14.74 -16.21 15.69
N LEU A 42 -15.70 -17.16 15.71
CA LEU A 42 -16.91 -17.05 16.54
C LEU A 42 -16.66 -17.35 18.03
N LEU A 43 -15.58 -18.04 18.38
CA LEU A 43 -15.21 -18.33 19.78
C LEU A 43 -14.23 -17.31 20.37
N TRP A 44 -13.98 -16.18 19.70
CA TRP A 44 -13.15 -15.12 20.28
C TRP A 44 -13.89 -14.44 21.44
N PRO A 45 -13.33 -14.43 22.66
CA PRO A 45 -14.03 -13.87 23.81
C PRO A 45 -14.03 -12.34 23.74
N GLU A 46 -15.23 -11.75 23.70
CA GLU A 46 -15.42 -10.32 23.93
C GLU A 46 -14.97 -9.97 25.36
N LYS A 47 -14.05 -9.00 25.46
CA LYS A 47 -13.59 -8.48 26.75
C LYS A 47 -14.59 -7.42 27.21
N GLU A 48 -15.44 -7.76 28.18
CA GLU A 48 -16.34 -6.80 28.83
C GLU A 48 -15.56 -5.67 29.52
N PRO A 49 -15.95 -4.39 29.35
CA PRO A 49 -15.42 -3.30 30.15
C PRO A 49 -15.97 -3.33 31.59
N ALA A 50 -15.10 -3.12 32.57
CA ALA A 50 -15.47 -3.00 33.98
C ALA A 50 -16.32 -1.73 34.26
N PRO A 51 -17.18 -1.71 35.30
CA PRO A 51 -17.98 -0.53 35.65
C PRO A 51 -17.12 0.59 36.25
N LEU A 52 -17.36 1.84 35.83
CA LEU A 52 -16.69 3.04 36.33
C LEU A 52 -17.24 3.54 37.69
N PRO A 53 -16.43 4.25 38.51
CA PRO A 53 -16.83 4.80 39.81
C PRO A 53 -17.78 6.03 39.68
N PRO A 54 -18.50 6.42 40.76
CA PRO A 54 -19.52 7.48 40.70
C PRO A 54 -18.93 8.91 40.58
N PRO A 55 -19.73 9.89 40.11
CA PRO A 55 -19.23 11.17 39.58
C PRO A 55 -19.00 12.24 40.65
N PRO A 56 -18.03 13.17 40.45
CA PRO A 56 -18.01 14.45 41.15
C PRO A 56 -18.70 15.59 40.38
N SER A 57 -19.16 16.57 41.15
CA SER A 57 -20.00 17.76 40.85
C SER A 57 -19.56 18.70 39.69
N PRO A 58 -20.49 19.52 39.13
CA PRO A 58 -20.29 20.20 37.85
C PRO A 58 -19.38 21.43 37.95
N THR A 59 -18.38 21.51 37.07
CA THR A 59 -17.63 22.74 36.74
C THR A 59 -17.78 23.03 35.25
N THR A 60 -18.05 24.29 34.93
CA THR A 60 -18.26 24.92 33.62
C THR A 60 -17.25 24.44 32.56
N ALA A 61 -17.74 23.88 31.44
CA ALA A 61 -16.91 23.31 30.38
C ALA A 61 -16.58 24.33 29.27
N THR A 62 -15.28 24.62 29.13
CA THR A 62 -14.61 25.07 27.90
C THR A 62 -14.82 24.01 26.79
N PRO A 63 -15.05 24.38 25.51
CA PRO A 63 -15.25 23.37 24.46
C PRO A 63 -13.97 22.57 24.21
N THR A 64 -14.02 21.26 24.51
CA THR A 64 -13.00 20.26 24.20
C THR A 64 -12.88 20.09 22.67
N PRO A 65 -11.67 20.11 22.08
CA PRO A 65 -11.50 19.82 20.67
C PRO A 65 -11.88 18.35 20.39
N THR A 66 -12.75 18.15 19.40
CA THR A 66 -13.14 16.82 18.92
C THR A 66 -11.90 16.05 18.44
N PRO A 67 -11.64 14.82 18.93
CA PRO A 67 -10.55 14.01 18.39
C PRO A 67 -10.86 13.67 16.93
N THR A 68 -9.97 14.08 16.04
CA THR A 68 -10.00 13.66 14.64
C THR A 68 -9.72 12.15 14.59
N PRO A 69 -10.53 11.34 13.90
CA PRO A 69 -10.27 9.91 13.81
C PRO A 69 -8.95 9.64 13.09
N THR A 70 -8.03 8.96 13.77
CA THR A 70 -6.83 8.39 13.15
C THR A 70 -7.28 7.32 12.14
N PRO A 71 -6.89 7.40 10.86
CA PRO A 71 -7.22 6.35 9.90
C PRO A 71 -6.57 5.02 10.34
N PRO A 72 -7.23 3.88 10.08
CA PRO A 72 -6.67 2.57 10.40
C PRO A 72 -5.30 2.38 9.71
N PRO A 73 -4.34 1.66 10.32
CA PRO A 73 -3.05 1.41 9.69
C PRO A 73 -3.29 0.68 8.37
N THR A 74 -2.90 1.32 7.26
CA THR A 74 -2.85 0.67 5.96
C THR A 74 -1.88 -0.50 6.10
N PRO A 75 -2.23 -1.73 5.68
CA PRO A 75 -1.31 -2.86 5.76
C PRO A 75 0.02 -2.48 5.11
N SER A 76 1.09 -2.46 5.90
CA SER A 76 2.43 -2.13 5.44
C SER A 76 2.88 -3.19 4.45
N ARG A 77 2.58 -2.97 3.16
CA ARG A 77 3.12 -3.76 2.07
C ARG A 77 4.63 -3.60 2.13
N VAL A 78 5.35 -4.62 2.62
CA VAL A 78 6.81 -4.60 2.63
C VAL A 78 7.27 -4.72 1.20
N VAL A 79 7.69 -3.59 0.61
CA VAL A 79 8.23 -3.55 -0.75
C VAL A 79 9.75 -3.83 -0.72
N PRO A 80 10.32 -4.52 -1.73
CA PRO A 80 11.73 -4.93 -1.74
C PRO A 80 12.68 -3.81 -2.24
N TYR A 81 12.34 -2.56 -1.99
CA TYR A 81 13.11 -1.37 -2.35
C TYR A 81 12.77 -0.24 -1.36
N THR A 82 13.51 0.87 -1.42
CA THR A 82 13.22 2.03 -0.58
C THR A 82 11.87 2.63 -0.94
N PHE A 83 10.98 2.70 0.05
CA PHE A 83 9.68 3.34 -0.06
C PHE A 83 9.35 3.96 1.28
N PHE A 84 8.81 5.17 1.24
CA PHE A 84 8.51 5.99 2.39
C PHE A 84 7.05 6.44 2.27
N PRO A 85 6.16 6.05 3.19
CA PRO A 85 4.78 6.53 3.16
C PRO A 85 4.69 8.06 3.21
N VAL A 86 3.61 8.63 2.70
CA VAL A 86 3.31 10.07 2.84
C VAL A 86 3.51 10.57 4.28
N GLY A 87 4.15 11.73 4.42
CA GLY A 87 4.52 12.35 5.70
C GLY A 87 5.83 11.84 6.31
N THR A 88 6.49 10.86 5.66
CA THR A 88 7.80 10.39 6.12
C THR A 88 8.88 11.38 5.72
N CYS A 89 9.64 11.85 6.71
CA CYS A 89 10.87 12.60 6.49
C CYS A 89 12.07 11.66 6.34
N PHE A 90 13.05 12.07 5.54
CA PHE A 90 14.19 11.22 5.22
C PHE A 90 15.46 12.03 4.91
N ASP A 91 16.59 11.35 5.03
CA ASP A 91 17.86 11.78 4.45
C ASP A 91 18.15 10.99 3.16
N HIS A 92 18.81 11.63 2.20
CA HIS A 92 19.17 11.05 0.91
C HIS A 92 20.67 11.16 0.62
N PRO A 93 21.32 10.13 0.04
CA PRO A 93 22.75 10.18 -0.28
C PRO A 93 23.19 11.32 -1.20
N GLN A 94 22.29 11.82 -2.04
CA GLN A 94 22.56 12.98 -2.92
C GLN A 94 22.67 14.30 -2.14
N GLN A 95 22.17 14.37 -0.90
CA GLN A 95 22.10 15.60 -0.09
C GLN A 95 22.83 15.48 1.26
N THR A 96 23.07 14.26 1.75
CA THR A 96 23.79 13.99 2.99
C THR A 96 24.89 12.95 2.77
N ARG A 97 26.16 13.36 2.87
CA ARG A 97 27.32 12.50 2.54
C ARG A 97 27.51 11.30 3.47
N THR A 98 27.03 11.40 4.70
CA THR A 98 27.12 10.32 5.70
C THR A 98 26.08 9.24 5.48
N VAL A 99 25.09 9.49 4.61
CA VAL A 99 23.97 8.61 4.32
C VAL A 99 24.27 7.87 3.01
N THR A 100 24.25 6.54 3.05
CA THR A 100 24.66 5.68 1.91
C THR A 100 23.50 5.11 1.11
N LYS A 101 22.30 5.11 1.71
CA LYS A 101 21.01 4.78 1.11
C LYS A 101 19.96 5.73 1.70
N PRO A 102 18.81 5.98 1.06
CA PRO A 102 17.82 6.84 1.69
C PRO A 102 17.30 6.22 2.99
N GLU A 103 17.18 7.03 4.04
CA GLU A 103 16.85 6.58 5.39
C GLU A 103 15.82 7.51 6.03
N ALA A 104 14.77 6.94 6.62
CA ALA A 104 13.76 7.71 7.34
C ALA A 104 14.36 8.39 8.58
N ARG A 105 13.91 9.62 8.87
CA ARG A 105 14.35 10.45 10.00
C ARG A 105 13.15 11.11 10.66
N PRO A 106 13.25 11.50 11.95
CA PRO A 106 12.25 12.36 12.58
C PRO A 106 12.09 13.69 11.85
N CYS A 107 10.86 14.14 11.67
CA CYS A 107 10.54 15.37 10.93
C CYS A 107 10.81 16.64 11.75
N GLU A 108 10.84 16.54 13.08
CA GLU A 108 11.09 17.65 14.00
C GLU A 108 12.56 18.12 13.99
N GLY A 109 13.45 17.32 13.41
CA GLY A 109 14.86 17.63 13.23
C GLY A 109 15.21 18.02 11.80
N GLU A 110 16.50 18.31 11.58
CA GLU A 110 17.02 18.51 10.23
C GLU A 110 16.88 17.24 9.38
N HIS A 111 16.34 17.39 8.18
CA HIS A 111 16.19 16.30 7.21
C HIS A 111 16.23 16.83 5.76
N ASP A 112 16.48 15.93 4.80
CA ASP A 112 16.61 16.30 3.38
C ASP A 112 15.28 16.55 2.69
N GLY A 113 14.26 15.77 3.01
CA GLY A 113 12.96 15.88 2.37
C GLY A 113 11.84 15.16 3.10
N GLU A 114 10.62 15.45 2.68
CA GLU A 114 9.41 14.80 3.18
C GLU A 114 8.56 14.32 2.00
N VAL A 115 7.98 13.13 2.16
CA VAL A 115 7.08 12.54 1.16
C VAL A 115 5.73 13.23 1.19
N VAL A 116 5.28 13.70 0.03
CA VAL A 116 4.02 14.43 -0.14
C VAL A 116 2.94 13.62 -0.85
N ALA A 117 3.30 12.54 -1.53
CA ALA A 117 2.36 11.62 -2.17
C ALA A 117 2.97 10.25 -2.46
N ASP A 118 2.13 9.22 -2.39
CA ASP A 118 2.42 7.87 -2.86
C ASP A 118 1.50 7.57 -4.05
N LEU A 119 2.08 7.06 -5.14
CA LEU A 119 1.40 6.87 -6.42
C LEU A 119 1.72 5.49 -7.00
N LEU A 120 0.97 5.10 -8.03
CA LEU A 120 1.10 3.80 -8.69
C LEU A 120 1.42 3.97 -10.18
N LEU A 121 2.48 3.32 -10.64
CA LEU A 121 2.85 3.30 -12.06
C LEU A 121 1.91 2.41 -12.87
N PRO A 122 1.64 2.75 -14.16
CA PRO A 122 1.01 1.82 -15.08
C PRO A 122 1.95 0.63 -15.38
N ASP A 123 1.41 -0.47 -15.89
CA ASP A 123 2.18 -1.62 -16.33
C ASP A 123 2.83 -1.39 -17.72
N GLY A 124 3.73 -2.28 -18.13
CA GLY A 124 4.25 -2.35 -19.51
C GLY A 124 5.24 -1.27 -19.93
N LEU A 125 5.68 -0.39 -19.02
CA LEU A 125 6.73 0.59 -19.26
C LEU A 125 8.11 -0.03 -19.50
N THR A 126 8.87 0.55 -20.43
CA THR A 126 10.33 0.37 -20.54
C THR A 126 11.06 1.22 -19.50
N GLU A 127 12.37 1.00 -19.28
CA GLU A 127 13.18 1.75 -18.31
C GLU A 127 13.10 3.28 -18.51
N THR A 128 13.22 3.76 -19.75
CA THR A 128 13.14 5.20 -20.04
C THR A 128 11.74 5.74 -19.76
N GLN A 129 10.69 4.97 -20.08
CA GLN A 129 9.31 5.35 -19.80
C GLN A 129 8.99 5.31 -18.31
N LEU A 130 9.53 4.34 -17.56
CA LEU A 130 9.42 4.23 -16.10
C LEU A 130 9.98 5.49 -15.43
N ASN A 131 11.22 5.84 -15.74
CA ASN A 131 11.88 7.03 -15.21
C ASN A 131 11.11 8.32 -15.55
N LYS A 132 10.54 8.41 -16.76
CA LYS A 132 9.70 9.54 -17.16
C LYS A 132 8.37 9.57 -16.41
N ALA A 133 7.68 8.44 -16.31
CA ALA A 133 6.38 8.31 -15.66
C ALA A 133 6.46 8.67 -14.17
N VAL A 134 7.50 8.21 -13.47
CA VAL A 134 7.77 8.57 -12.08
C VAL A 134 7.89 10.10 -11.92
N ARG A 135 8.72 10.75 -12.74
CA ARG A 135 8.91 12.21 -12.67
C ARG A 135 7.65 12.99 -13.05
N ASP A 136 6.96 12.59 -14.10
CA ASP A 136 5.78 13.30 -14.58
C ASP A 136 4.58 13.11 -13.66
N GLY A 137 4.38 11.90 -13.13
CA GLY A 137 3.25 11.60 -12.24
C GLY A 137 3.30 12.38 -10.93
N CYS A 138 4.50 12.74 -10.44
CA CYS A 138 4.62 13.54 -9.22
C CYS A 138 4.26 15.03 -9.39
N LYS A 139 4.18 15.55 -10.62
CA LYS A 139 4.10 17.01 -10.86
C LYS A 139 2.93 17.67 -10.14
N GLU A 140 1.75 17.07 -10.19
CA GLU A 140 0.54 17.64 -9.58
C GLU A 140 0.63 17.68 -8.05
N SER A 141 1.00 16.56 -7.44
CA SER A 141 1.15 16.46 -5.97
C SER A 141 2.23 17.39 -5.45
N LEU A 142 3.36 17.52 -6.17
CA LEU A 142 4.44 18.42 -5.81
C LEU A 142 4.02 19.88 -5.94
N ALA A 143 3.39 20.27 -7.04
CA ALA A 143 2.89 21.64 -7.21
C ALA A 143 1.87 22.01 -6.12
N ALA A 144 0.98 21.08 -5.76
CA ALA A 144 0.03 21.29 -4.68
C ALA A 144 0.72 21.43 -3.31
N ALA A 145 1.72 20.61 -3.03
CA ALA A 145 2.48 20.68 -1.78
C ALA A 145 3.33 21.95 -1.68
N GLU A 146 4.01 22.35 -2.76
CA GLU A 146 4.78 23.61 -2.84
C GLU A 146 3.87 24.82 -2.60
N ALA A 147 2.66 24.83 -3.20
CA ALA A 147 1.70 25.91 -3.02
C ALA A 147 1.28 26.10 -1.55
N ARG A 148 1.16 25.01 -0.78
CA ARG A 148 0.84 25.08 0.67
C ARG A 148 1.94 25.71 1.51
N GLN A 149 3.20 25.66 1.04
CA GLN A 149 4.31 26.20 1.81
C GLN A 149 4.27 27.73 1.91
N GLY A 150 3.63 28.39 0.93
CA GLY A 150 3.51 29.85 0.86
C GLY A 150 4.79 30.54 0.36
N GLY A 151 5.68 29.80 -0.30
CA GLY A 151 6.96 30.27 -0.82
C GLY A 151 8.14 29.38 -0.42
N GLY A 152 9.31 29.66 -0.99
CA GLY A 152 10.53 28.86 -0.82
C GLY A 152 11.02 28.26 -2.12
N THR A 153 12.22 27.71 -2.11
CA THR A 153 12.74 26.90 -3.23
C THR A 153 12.76 25.45 -2.78
N PHE A 154 11.89 24.65 -3.38
CA PHE A 154 11.84 23.21 -3.17
C PHE A 154 12.31 22.50 -4.43
N TYR A 155 12.78 21.27 -4.23
CA TYR A 155 13.23 20.40 -5.30
C TYR A 155 12.55 19.05 -5.18
N THR A 156 12.46 18.38 -6.32
CA THR A 156 11.67 17.15 -6.44
C THR A 156 12.60 15.95 -6.41
N LEU A 157 12.32 14.98 -5.55
CA LEU A 157 13.10 13.75 -5.51
C LEU A 157 12.17 12.53 -5.43
N PRO A 158 11.67 12.03 -6.57
CA PRO A 158 10.82 10.86 -6.55
C PRO A 158 11.65 9.60 -6.28
N ILE A 159 11.08 8.66 -5.52
CA ILE A 159 11.68 7.38 -5.18
C ILE A 159 10.74 6.28 -5.67
N GLY A 160 11.22 5.43 -6.57
CA GLY A 160 10.41 4.39 -7.18
C GLY A 160 11.13 3.05 -7.27
N PRO A 161 10.44 2.02 -7.78
CA PRO A 161 11.02 0.70 -7.93
C PRO A 161 12.15 0.75 -8.96
N PRO A 162 13.27 0.07 -8.73
CA PRO A 162 14.20 -0.22 -9.81
C PRO A 162 13.53 -1.12 -10.86
N MET A 163 14.04 -1.15 -12.09
CA MET A 163 13.44 -1.91 -13.19
C MET A 163 13.15 -3.37 -12.86
N ALA A 164 14.07 -4.02 -12.15
CA ALA A 164 13.95 -5.43 -11.81
C ALA A 164 12.74 -5.69 -10.90
N GLN A 165 12.44 -4.79 -9.96
CA GLN A 165 11.27 -4.86 -9.09
C GLN A 165 10.01 -4.45 -9.84
N TYR A 166 10.10 -3.45 -10.72
CA TYR A 166 8.98 -3.04 -11.56
C TYR A 166 8.48 -4.19 -12.46
N GLN A 167 9.40 -4.95 -13.07
CA GLN A 167 9.09 -6.14 -13.85
C GLN A 167 8.44 -7.28 -13.03
N GLN A 168 8.58 -7.26 -11.70
CA GLN A 168 7.94 -8.19 -10.78
C GLN A 168 6.56 -7.71 -10.29
N GLY A 169 6.05 -6.60 -10.84
CA GLY A 169 4.74 -6.04 -10.51
C GLY A 169 4.75 -5.05 -9.33
N TRP A 170 5.93 -4.67 -8.83
CA TRP A 170 6.05 -3.61 -7.83
C TRP A 170 6.02 -2.25 -8.51
N ARG A 171 5.00 -1.44 -8.24
CA ARG A 171 4.72 -0.21 -9.00
C ARG A 171 4.51 1.02 -8.15
N ASP A 172 4.53 0.85 -6.84
CA ASP A 172 4.37 1.93 -5.87
C ASP A 172 5.60 2.85 -5.94
N TYR A 173 5.40 4.15 -5.96
CA TYR A 173 6.49 5.13 -5.92
C TYR A 173 6.06 6.35 -5.13
N THR A 174 7.02 7.07 -4.59
CA THR A 174 6.80 8.18 -3.68
C THR A 174 7.33 9.46 -4.30
N CYS A 175 6.60 10.54 -4.06
CA CYS A 175 6.93 11.89 -4.49
C CYS A 175 7.33 12.69 -3.26
N SER A 176 8.49 13.33 -3.30
CA SER A 176 8.97 14.13 -2.17
C SER A 176 9.40 15.52 -2.60
N LEU A 177 9.27 16.46 -1.67
CA LEU A 177 9.88 17.78 -1.73
C LEU A 177 11.10 17.81 -0.82
N THR A 178 12.17 18.41 -1.32
CA THR A 178 13.43 18.58 -0.62
C THR A 178 13.83 20.05 -0.61
N SER A 179 14.61 20.48 0.36
CA SER A 179 15.15 21.85 0.44
C SER A 179 16.39 22.06 -0.44
N GLY A 180 16.92 21.00 -1.06
CA GLY A 180 18.06 21.07 -1.96
C GLY A 180 18.27 19.83 -2.83
N THR A 181 19.32 19.86 -3.66
CA THR A 181 19.67 18.77 -4.60
C THR A 181 21.09 18.26 -4.46
N ARG A 182 21.88 18.83 -3.53
CA ARG A 182 23.31 18.54 -3.39
C ARG A 182 23.73 18.56 -1.93
N PRO A 183 24.87 17.97 -1.58
CA PRO A 183 25.34 18.04 -0.21
C PRO A 183 25.66 19.47 0.23
N GLY A 184 25.28 19.81 1.46
CA GLY A 184 25.51 21.13 2.05
C GLY A 184 24.45 22.19 1.70
N THR A 185 23.37 21.82 1.00
CA THR A 185 22.19 22.69 0.91
C THR A 185 21.48 22.77 2.26
N PRO A 186 20.74 23.86 2.54
CA PRO A 186 19.87 23.96 3.71
C PRO A 186 18.96 22.73 3.83
N LYS A 187 18.65 22.33 5.07
CA LYS A 187 17.75 21.23 5.41
C LYS A 187 16.34 21.76 5.69
N LEU A 188 15.36 20.88 5.59
CA LEU A 188 14.07 21.10 6.25
C LEU A 188 14.25 20.90 7.75
N THR A 189 13.53 21.68 8.57
CA THR A 189 13.64 21.64 10.04
C THR A 189 12.30 21.33 10.72
N GLY A 190 11.35 20.79 9.96
CA GLY A 190 9.98 20.56 10.38
C GLY A 190 9.17 19.99 9.21
N HIS A 191 7.96 19.55 9.53
CA HIS A 191 7.01 19.11 8.51
C HIS A 191 6.69 20.21 7.48
N LEU A 192 6.49 19.79 6.25
CA LEU A 192 5.83 20.55 5.20
C LEU A 192 4.35 20.77 5.58
N LYS A 193 3.83 21.93 5.17
CA LYS A 193 2.44 22.34 5.41
C LYS A 193 1.44 21.64 4.48
#